data_AF-A0A522R4L2-F1
#
_entry.id   AF-A0A522R4L2-F1
#
_cell.length_a   1.000
_cell.length_b   1.000
_cell.length_c   1.000
_cell.angle_alpha   90.00
_cell.angle_beta   90.00
_cell.angle_gamma   90.00
#
_symmetry.space_group_name_H-M   'P 1'
#
loop_
_entity.id
_entity.type
_entity.pdbx_description
1 polymer ?
#
loop_
_entity_poly.entity_id
_entity_poly.type
_entity_poly.pdbx_seq_one_letter_code
_entity_poly.pdbx_strand_id
1 'polypeptide(L)'
;MTVEMLENGAERFVTEGGVSITRRRHDTPYESAIEDFIDGLDSRRGAVFSSNYEYPGRYTRWDTAVIDPPVVVSAKGRAMKIEALNQRGEAMLPALGGALQGLADVTITENSARLIRLDVAEPSGSFTEEERSRVPSVFTVLRAVVALFRTDHDANLGLYGAFGYDLAFQFDPVRLKLERPQDQRDIVLFLPDEILIVDHYSARAWLDRYDYA
;
A
#
# COMPACT_ATOMS: atom_id res chain seq x y z
N MET A 1 1.79 -20.84 7.26
CA MET A 1 2.17 -20.38 8.62
C MET A 1 0.94 -20.48 9.52
N THR A 2 1.08 -20.42 10.84
CA THR A 2 -0.06 -20.57 11.77
C THR A 2 -0.33 -19.25 12.50
N VAL A 3 -1.59 -18.94 12.76
CA VAL A 3 -1.99 -17.80 13.58
C VAL A 3 -1.95 -18.21 15.06
N GLU A 4 -1.23 -17.43 15.86
CA GLU A 4 -1.17 -17.54 17.33
C GLU A 4 -2.17 -16.56 17.94
N MET A 5 -3.02 -17.05 18.85
CA MET A 5 -3.89 -16.19 19.66
C MET A 5 -3.15 -15.77 20.93
N LEU A 6 -3.00 -14.46 21.15
CA LEU A 6 -2.37 -13.91 22.35
C LEU A 6 -3.39 -13.77 23.49
N GLU A 7 -2.90 -13.73 24.74
CA GLU A 7 -3.74 -13.63 25.94
C GLU A 7 -4.65 -12.39 25.97
N ASN A 8 -4.25 -11.32 25.27
CA ASN A 8 -5.03 -10.09 25.14
C ASN A 8 -6.03 -10.10 23.96
N GLY A 9 -6.26 -11.25 23.33
CA GLY A 9 -7.17 -11.42 22.19
C GLY A 9 -6.61 -10.96 20.84
N ALA A 10 -5.35 -10.51 20.79
CA ALA A 10 -4.68 -10.19 19.54
C ALA A 10 -4.29 -11.47 18.78
N GLU A 11 -4.17 -11.35 17.46
CA GLU A 11 -3.69 -12.42 16.59
C GLU A 11 -2.26 -12.11 16.15
N ARG A 12 -1.37 -13.09 16.22
CA ARG A 12 0.00 -12.98 15.73
C ARG A 12 0.26 -13.98 14.62
N PHE A 13 0.89 -13.53 13.55
CA PHE A 13 1.32 -14.38 12.44
C PHE A 13 2.55 -13.77 11.75
N VAL A 14 3.21 -14.57 10.92
CA VAL A 14 4.37 -14.14 10.15
C VAL A 14 3.99 -14.14 8.66
N THR A 15 4.34 -13.07 7.95
CA THR A 15 4.13 -12.95 6.50
C THR A 15 5.10 -13.84 5.73
N GLU A 16 4.82 -14.14 4.46
CA GLU A 16 5.74 -14.86 3.56
C GLU A 16 7.12 -14.19 3.47
N GLY A 17 7.15 -12.86 3.55
CA GLY A 17 8.39 -12.08 3.59
C GLY A 17 9.09 -12.04 4.95
N GLY A 18 8.57 -12.73 5.97
CA GLY A 18 9.20 -12.85 7.28
C GLY A 18 8.91 -11.72 8.26
N VAL A 19 7.92 -10.86 7.99
CA VAL A 19 7.49 -9.81 8.93
C VAL A 19 6.54 -10.40 9.97
N SER A 20 6.81 -10.15 11.25
CA SER A 20 5.90 -10.51 12.34
C SER A 20 4.80 -9.46 12.45
N ILE A 21 3.55 -9.89 12.34
CA ILE A 21 2.37 -9.04 12.44
C ILE A 21 1.62 -9.40 13.71
N THR A 22 1.30 -8.40 14.52
CA THR A 22 0.30 -8.53 15.60
C THR A 22 -0.91 -7.67 15.26
N ARG A 23 -2.05 -8.32 15.00
CA ARG A 23 -3.33 -7.68 14.67
C ARG A 23 -4.24 -7.61 15.90
N ARG A 24 -4.87 -6.46 16.12
CA ARG A 24 -5.94 -6.28 17.11
C ARG A 24 -7.19 -5.73 16.45
N ARG A 25 -8.30 -6.45 16.56
CA ARG A 25 -9.60 -6.02 16.07
C ARG A 25 -10.41 -5.33 17.15
N HIS A 26 -11.00 -4.19 16.81
CA HIS A 26 -11.91 -3.43 17.67
C HIS A 26 -13.21 -3.19 16.92
N ASP A 27 -14.33 -3.73 17.40
CA ASP A 27 -15.64 -3.40 16.82
C ASP A 27 -15.93 -1.91 17.02
N THR A 28 -16.57 -1.27 16.03
CA THR A 28 -16.98 0.14 16.08
C THR A 28 -18.44 0.27 15.63
N PRO A 29 -19.21 1.29 16.09
CA PRO A 29 -20.58 1.48 15.64
C PRO A 29 -20.68 1.60 14.12
N TYR A 30 -21.60 0.83 13.51
CA TYR A 30 -21.76 0.76 12.06
C TYR A 30 -22.28 2.07 11.44
N GLU A 31 -23.28 2.72 12.07
CA GLU A 31 -24.08 3.78 11.43
C GLU A 31 -23.25 4.98 10.94
N SER A 32 -22.18 5.36 11.65
CA SER A 32 -21.33 6.51 11.33
C SER A 32 -19.86 6.14 11.17
N ALA A 33 -19.55 4.85 11.01
CA ALA A 33 -18.17 4.35 11.03
C ALA A 33 -17.23 5.10 10.06
N ILE A 34 -17.75 5.44 8.88
CA ILE A 34 -16.96 6.04 7.80
C ILE A 34 -16.87 7.57 7.89
N GLU A 35 -17.81 8.23 8.59
CA GLU A 35 -17.95 9.70 8.61
C GLU A 35 -16.71 10.36 9.23
N ASP A 36 -16.26 9.84 10.39
CA ASP A 36 -15.05 10.34 11.09
C ASP A 36 -13.78 10.22 10.23
N PHE A 37 -13.73 9.21 9.35
CA PHE A 37 -12.62 9.04 8.42
C PHE A 37 -12.67 10.03 7.28
N ILE A 38 -13.86 10.25 6.68
CA ILE A 38 -14.07 11.24 5.62
C ILE A 38 -13.68 12.63 6.12
N ASP A 39 -14.21 13.06 7.26
CA ASP A 39 -13.90 14.37 7.86
C ASP A 39 -12.40 14.48 8.22
N GLY A 40 -11.80 13.37 8.67
CA GLY A 40 -10.38 13.30 8.97
C GLY A 40 -9.47 13.58 7.77
N LEU A 41 -9.87 13.18 6.56
CA LEU A 41 -9.07 13.34 5.33
C LEU A 41 -8.91 14.79 4.88
N ASP A 42 -9.71 15.73 5.41
CA ASP A 42 -9.55 17.16 5.14
C ASP A 42 -8.22 17.72 5.67
N SER A 43 -7.63 17.08 6.69
CA SER A 43 -6.38 17.55 7.33
C SER A 43 -5.32 16.47 7.54
N ARG A 44 -5.68 15.20 7.39
CA ARG A 44 -4.80 14.05 7.64
C ARG A 44 -4.62 13.21 6.37
N ARG A 45 -3.47 12.56 6.26
CA ARG A 45 -3.19 11.69 5.12
C ARG A 45 -3.95 10.38 5.26
N GLY A 46 -4.46 9.86 4.16
CA GLY A 46 -5.21 8.61 4.16
C GLY A 46 -5.98 8.42 2.87
N ALA A 47 -6.90 7.46 2.88
CA ALA A 47 -7.80 7.19 1.78
C ALA A 47 -9.09 6.54 2.28
N VAL A 48 -10.19 6.83 1.58
CA VAL A 48 -11.49 6.17 1.74
C VAL A 48 -11.83 5.53 0.41
N PHE A 49 -12.26 4.27 0.46
CA PHE A 49 -12.76 3.50 -0.67
C PHE A 49 -14.17 3.04 -0.34
N SER A 50 -15.09 3.23 -1.27
CA SER A 50 -16.48 2.86 -1.11
C SER A 50 -16.97 2.15 -2.36
N SER A 51 -17.66 1.03 -2.15
CA SER A 51 -18.44 0.33 -3.17
C SER A 51 -19.90 0.38 -2.75
N ASN A 52 -20.67 1.28 -3.37
CA ASN A 52 -22.11 1.39 -3.13
C ASN A 52 -22.96 0.52 -4.07
N TYR A 53 -22.32 -0.24 -4.96
CA TYR A 53 -22.96 -1.06 -5.96
C TYR A 53 -22.95 -2.54 -5.56
N GLU A 54 -24.07 -3.22 -5.79
CA GLU A 54 -24.20 -4.64 -5.50
C GLU A 54 -24.56 -5.40 -6.77
N TYR A 55 -23.82 -6.48 -7.02
CA TYR A 55 -24.13 -7.44 -8.07
C TYR A 55 -23.77 -8.85 -7.59
N PRO A 56 -24.74 -9.78 -7.53
CA PRO A 56 -24.53 -11.12 -6.99
C PRO A 56 -23.29 -11.81 -7.59
N GLY A 57 -22.38 -12.24 -6.71
CA GLY A 57 -21.14 -12.93 -7.09
C GLY A 57 -20.07 -12.07 -7.77
N ARG A 58 -20.23 -10.73 -7.84
CA ARG A 58 -19.22 -9.83 -8.41
C ARG A 58 -18.90 -8.61 -7.55
N TYR A 59 -19.93 -7.92 -7.04
CA TYR A 59 -19.75 -6.70 -6.25
C TYR A 59 -20.57 -6.79 -4.98
N THR A 60 -19.91 -6.53 -3.86
CA THR A 60 -20.54 -6.36 -2.55
C THR A 60 -20.44 -4.90 -2.14
N ARG A 61 -21.32 -4.50 -1.22
CA ARG A 61 -21.26 -3.17 -0.61
C ARG A 61 -20.31 -3.18 0.57
N TRP A 62 -19.36 -2.27 0.56
CA TRP A 62 -18.39 -2.11 1.64
C TRP A 62 -17.79 -0.71 1.60
N ASP A 63 -17.33 -0.25 2.75
CA ASP A 63 -16.40 0.87 2.86
C ASP A 63 -15.11 0.40 3.52
N THR A 64 -14.00 1.01 3.13
CA THR A 64 -12.70 0.79 3.77
C THR A 64 -11.97 2.12 3.86
N ALA A 65 -11.39 2.39 5.02
CA ALA A 65 -10.68 3.64 5.25
C ALA A 65 -9.37 3.45 6.00
N VAL A 66 -8.43 4.32 5.66
CA VAL A 66 -7.11 4.43 6.28
C VAL A 66 -6.86 5.90 6.59
N ILE A 67 -6.33 6.19 7.76
CA ILE A 67 -5.89 7.53 8.14
C ILE A 67 -4.59 7.46 8.95
N ASP A 68 -3.78 8.52 8.88
CA ASP A 68 -2.46 8.61 9.53
C ASP A 68 -1.52 7.41 9.27
N PRO A 69 -1.41 6.93 8.01
CA PRO A 69 -0.62 5.74 7.72
C PRO A 69 0.87 5.97 8.05
N PRO A 70 1.59 4.94 8.54
CA PRO A 70 2.99 5.05 8.92
C PRO A 70 3.92 5.25 7.72
N VAL A 71 3.59 4.69 6.55
CA VAL A 71 4.44 4.75 5.36
C VAL A 71 3.64 5.16 4.13
N VAL A 72 4.26 5.98 3.28
CA VAL A 72 3.77 6.28 1.93
C VAL A 72 4.81 5.89 0.88
N VAL A 73 4.35 5.24 -0.18
CA VAL A 73 5.09 4.96 -1.41
C VAL A 73 4.58 5.90 -2.49
N SER A 74 5.46 6.68 -3.10
CA SER A 74 5.12 7.58 -4.19
C SER A 74 6.10 7.49 -5.34
N ALA A 75 5.68 7.89 -6.54
CA ALA A 75 6.55 7.94 -7.72
C ALA A 75 6.18 9.09 -8.64
N LYS A 76 7.18 9.57 -9.39
CA LYS A 76 7.02 10.42 -10.56
C LYS A 76 7.94 9.89 -11.66
N GLY A 77 7.35 9.37 -12.72
CA GLY A 77 8.04 8.49 -13.65
C GLY A 77 8.66 7.30 -12.90
N ARG A 78 9.95 7.08 -13.12
CA ARG A 78 10.71 5.98 -12.54
C ARG A 78 11.39 6.31 -11.22
N ALA A 79 11.36 7.56 -10.80
CA ALA A 79 11.86 7.99 -9.50
C ALA A 79 10.80 7.72 -8.44
N MET A 80 11.12 6.87 -7.46
CA MET A 80 10.22 6.51 -6.36
C MET A 80 10.77 6.95 -5.01
N LYS A 81 9.85 7.12 -4.07
CA LYS A 81 10.13 7.41 -2.66
C LYS A 81 9.30 6.51 -1.77
N ILE A 82 9.90 6.00 -0.71
CA ILE A 82 9.22 5.36 0.41
C ILE A 82 9.54 6.18 1.65
N GLU A 83 8.53 6.81 2.23
CA GLU A 83 8.67 7.79 3.31
C GLU A 83 7.99 7.31 4.58
N ALA A 84 8.70 7.41 5.71
CA ALA A 84 8.13 7.27 7.04
C ALA A 84 7.43 8.57 7.45
N LEU A 85 6.11 8.47 7.68
CA LEU A 85 5.28 9.60 8.10
C LEU A 85 5.29 9.81 9.62
N ASN A 86 5.60 8.76 10.38
CA ASN A 86 5.72 8.78 11.83
C ASN A 86 6.78 7.76 12.29
N GLN A 87 7.01 7.67 13.60
CA GLN A 87 8.00 6.77 14.19
C GLN A 87 7.70 5.28 13.93
N ARG A 88 6.43 4.91 13.78
CA ARG A 88 6.05 3.52 13.43
C ARG A 88 6.52 3.19 12.01
N GLY A 89 6.39 4.13 11.08
CA GLY A 89 6.96 4.00 9.74
C GLY A 89 8.49 3.87 9.74
N GLU A 90 9.18 4.63 10.60
CA GLU A 90 10.65 4.55 10.71
C GLU A 90 11.11 3.13 11.08
N ALA A 91 10.35 2.43 11.92
CA ALA A 91 10.63 1.04 12.28
C ALA A 91 10.42 0.04 11.12
N MET A 92 9.58 0.37 10.13
CA MET A 92 9.28 -0.48 8.97
C MET A 92 10.28 -0.31 7.83
N LEU A 93 10.90 0.86 7.71
CA LEU A 93 11.83 1.20 6.62
C LEU A 93 13.03 0.26 6.49
N PRO A 94 13.66 -0.27 7.57
CA PRO A 94 14.73 -1.24 7.44
C PRO A 94 14.32 -2.52 6.70
N ALA A 95 13.14 -3.07 7.00
CA ALA A 95 12.62 -4.27 6.34
C ALA A 95 12.28 -3.99 4.86
N LEU A 96 11.63 -2.84 4.60
CA LEU A 96 11.35 -2.37 3.24
C LEU A 96 12.63 -2.19 2.43
N GLY A 97 13.64 -1.51 3.00
CA GLY A 97 14.95 -1.33 2.36
C GLY A 97 15.63 -2.65 2.07
N GLY A 98 15.58 -3.61 2.99
CA GLY A 98 16.11 -4.96 2.80
C GLY A 98 15.43 -5.72 1.64
N ALA A 99 14.10 -5.61 1.52
CA ALA A 99 13.34 -6.24 0.42
C ALA A 99 13.65 -5.63 -0.97
N LEU A 100 14.12 -4.38 -0.99
CA LEU A 100 14.51 -3.69 -2.23
C LEU A 100 15.98 -3.90 -2.60
N GLN A 101 16.82 -4.20 -1.61
CA GLN A 101 18.22 -4.55 -1.84
C GLN A 101 18.30 -5.87 -2.64
N GLY A 102 18.98 -5.83 -3.78
CA GLY A 102 19.16 -7.00 -4.66
C GLY A 102 18.17 -7.08 -5.82
N LEU A 103 17.22 -6.14 -5.94
CA LEU A 103 16.45 -5.98 -7.18
C LEU A 103 17.36 -5.44 -8.28
N ALA A 104 17.61 -6.23 -9.32
CA ALA A 104 18.58 -5.91 -10.38
C ALA A 104 18.29 -4.58 -11.10
N ASP A 105 17.01 -4.26 -11.28
CA ASP A 105 16.55 -3.08 -12.01
C ASP A 105 16.23 -1.88 -11.11
N VAL A 106 16.67 -1.89 -9.85
CA VAL A 106 16.41 -0.83 -8.88
C VAL A 106 17.71 -0.30 -8.31
N THR A 107 17.90 1.01 -8.39
CA THR A 107 19.03 1.70 -7.77
C THR A 107 18.54 2.53 -6.59
N ILE A 108 18.95 2.17 -5.38
CA ILE A 108 18.66 2.96 -4.18
C ILE A 108 19.66 4.11 -4.09
N THR A 109 19.17 5.35 -4.15
CA THR A 109 19.98 6.58 -4.12
C THR A 109 20.07 7.20 -2.73
N GLU A 110 19.12 6.88 -1.86
CA GLU A 110 19.15 7.26 -0.44
C GLU A 110 18.47 6.18 0.38
N ASN A 111 19.05 5.86 1.54
CA ASN A 111 18.45 4.95 2.51
C ASN A 111 18.71 5.50 3.92
N SER A 112 17.67 6.02 4.55
CA SER A 112 17.70 6.60 5.89
C SER A 112 16.54 6.07 6.72
N ALA A 113 16.51 6.40 8.01
CA ALA A 113 15.41 6.03 8.90
C ALA A 113 14.04 6.57 8.46
N ARG A 114 13.99 7.65 7.67
CA ARG A 114 12.73 8.29 7.26
C ARG A 114 12.44 8.23 5.77
N LEU A 115 13.40 7.82 4.96
CA LEU A 115 13.29 7.92 3.52
C LEU A 115 14.17 6.90 2.81
N ILE A 116 13.56 6.19 1.87
CA ILE A 116 14.24 5.45 0.80
C ILE A 116 13.93 6.17 -0.52
N ARG A 117 14.96 6.69 -1.18
CA ARG A 117 14.86 7.17 -2.58
C ARG A 117 15.47 6.12 -3.50
N LEU A 118 14.79 5.85 -4.61
CA LEU A 118 15.25 4.89 -5.59
C LEU A 118 14.79 5.27 -6.99
N ASP A 119 15.52 4.76 -7.97
CA ASP A 119 15.19 4.85 -9.39
C ASP A 119 15.05 3.45 -9.98
N VAL A 120 13.99 3.24 -10.76
CA VAL A 120 13.81 2.01 -11.54
C VAL A 120 14.46 2.18 -12.91
N ALA A 121 15.25 1.19 -13.33
CA ALA A 121 15.92 1.21 -14.61
C ALA A 121 14.94 1.34 -15.78
N GLU A 122 15.39 1.98 -16.86
CA GLU A 122 14.70 1.89 -18.15
C GLU A 122 14.84 0.47 -18.73
N PRO A 123 13.84 -0.01 -19.47
CA PRO A 123 13.92 -1.32 -20.07
C PRO A 123 15.04 -1.40 -21.11
N SER A 124 15.96 -2.35 -20.94
CA SER A 124 16.99 -2.66 -21.93
C SER A 124 16.58 -3.86 -22.79
N GLY A 125 16.50 -3.68 -24.11
CA GLY A 125 16.22 -4.76 -25.06
C GLY A 125 14.78 -4.80 -25.59
N SER A 126 14.49 -5.78 -26.44
CA SER A 126 13.16 -6.01 -27.00
C SER A 126 12.41 -7.05 -26.17
N PHE A 127 11.22 -6.72 -25.69
CA PHE A 127 10.35 -7.64 -24.96
C PHE A 127 9.22 -8.12 -25.87
N THR A 128 8.87 -9.39 -25.76
CA THR A 128 7.61 -9.89 -26.32
C THR A 128 6.41 -9.34 -25.54
N GLU A 129 5.20 -9.42 -26.10
CA GLU A 129 3.98 -9.01 -25.39
C GLU A 129 3.81 -9.78 -24.07
N GLU A 130 4.12 -11.08 -24.07
CA GLU A 130 4.02 -11.95 -22.90
C GLU A 130 4.98 -11.53 -21.77
N GLU A 131 6.12 -10.96 -22.13
CA GLU A 131 7.14 -10.47 -21.18
C GLU A 131 6.89 -9.04 -20.71
N ARG A 132 5.89 -8.33 -21.27
CA ARG A 132 5.58 -6.93 -20.94
C ARG A 132 5.37 -6.71 -19.43
N SER A 133 4.78 -7.68 -18.75
CA SER A 133 4.57 -7.63 -17.29
C SER A 133 5.86 -7.79 -16.45
N ARG A 134 6.94 -8.30 -17.06
CA ARG A 134 8.26 -8.47 -16.43
C ARG A 134 9.19 -7.28 -16.67
N VAL A 135 8.80 -6.37 -17.56
CA VAL A 135 9.55 -5.15 -17.86
C VAL A 135 9.73 -4.30 -16.59
N PRO A 136 10.94 -3.79 -16.31
CA PRO A 136 11.18 -2.91 -15.18
C PRO A 136 10.25 -1.70 -15.19
N SER A 137 9.52 -1.52 -14.08
CA SER A 137 8.63 -0.38 -13.85
C SER A 137 8.47 -0.18 -12.35
N VAL A 138 7.70 0.83 -11.92
CA VAL A 138 7.36 1.02 -10.51
C VAL A 138 6.75 -0.24 -9.87
N PHE A 139 6.12 -1.12 -10.66
CA PHE A 139 5.58 -2.38 -10.16
C PHE A 139 6.65 -3.41 -9.79
N THR A 140 7.90 -3.27 -10.22
CA THR A 140 9.01 -4.08 -9.70
C THR A 140 9.19 -3.83 -8.20
N VAL A 141 9.15 -2.58 -7.78
CA VAL A 141 9.22 -2.16 -6.37
C VAL A 141 7.95 -2.55 -5.63
N LEU A 142 6.77 -2.25 -6.19
CA LEU A 142 5.50 -2.58 -5.52
C LEU A 142 5.33 -4.08 -5.30
N ARG A 143 5.77 -4.93 -6.25
CA ARG A 143 5.74 -6.40 -6.06
C ARG A 143 6.65 -6.84 -4.92
N ALA A 144 7.84 -6.25 -4.77
CA ALA A 144 8.74 -6.58 -3.66
C ALA A 144 8.13 -6.16 -2.31
N VAL A 145 7.52 -4.98 -2.24
CA VAL A 145 6.80 -4.52 -1.04
C VAL A 145 5.62 -5.45 -0.72
N VAL A 146 4.78 -5.78 -1.70
CA VAL A 146 3.64 -6.71 -1.49
C VAL A 146 4.13 -8.10 -1.08
N ALA A 147 5.20 -8.61 -1.68
CA ALA A 147 5.77 -9.90 -1.30
C ALA A 147 6.28 -9.90 0.15
N LEU A 148 6.85 -8.78 0.62
CA LEU A 148 7.29 -8.63 2.01
C LEU A 148 6.14 -8.82 3.02
N PHE A 149 4.95 -8.30 2.71
CA PHE A 149 3.79 -8.35 3.61
C PHE A 149 2.75 -9.41 3.26
N ARG A 150 2.99 -10.24 2.23
CA ARG A 150 2.02 -11.24 1.77
C ARG A 150 1.67 -12.23 2.88
N THR A 151 0.37 -12.49 3.05
CA THR A 151 -0.16 -13.44 4.03
C THR A 151 -1.53 -13.96 3.57
N ASP A 152 -1.85 -15.22 3.90
CA ASP A 152 -3.20 -15.78 3.72
C ASP A 152 -4.08 -15.57 4.97
N HIS A 153 -3.55 -14.94 6.02
CA HIS A 153 -4.22 -14.75 7.31
C HIS A 153 -4.99 -13.42 7.42
N ASP A 154 -4.79 -12.51 6.46
CA ASP A 154 -5.45 -11.21 6.40
C ASP A 154 -5.59 -10.74 4.96
N ALA A 155 -6.83 -10.58 4.49
CA ALA A 155 -7.13 -10.09 3.15
C ALA A 155 -7.08 -8.56 3.03
N ASN A 156 -7.11 -7.83 4.15
CA ASN A 156 -7.12 -6.37 4.18
C ASN A 156 -5.69 -5.79 4.28
N LEU A 157 -4.70 -6.57 4.71
CA LEU A 157 -3.32 -6.09 4.80
C LEU A 157 -2.73 -5.84 3.41
N GLY A 158 -2.52 -4.57 3.06
CA GLY A 158 -2.07 -4.20 1.72
C GLY A 158 -1.74 -2.72 1.55
N LEU A 159 -1.57 -2.30 0.30
CA LEU A 159 -1.30 -0.91 -0.09
C LEU A 159 -2.58 -0.22 -0.54
N TYR A 160 -2.83 0.99 -0.01
CA TYR A 160 -4.05 1.75 -0.21
C TYR A 160 -3.76 3.10 -0.85
N GLY A 161 -4.33 3.39 -2.00
CA GLY A 161 -4.21 4.73 -2.58
C GLY A 161 -4.60 4.79 -4.05
N ALA A 162 -3.86 5.55 -4.84
CA ALA A 162 -4.22 5.87 -6.21
C ALA A 162 -3.05 5.65 -7.19
N PHE A 163 -3.44 5.23 -8.39
CA PHE A 163 -2.58 5.20 -9.58
C PHE A 163 -3.01 6.34 -10.51
N GLY A 164 -2.08 7.23 -10.81
CA GLY A 164 -2.26 8.35 -11.72
C GLY A 164 -2.20 7.93 -13.19
N TYR A 165 -2.81 8.74 -14.06
CA TYR A 165 -2.91 8.45 -15.49
C TYR A 165 -1.56 8.27 -16.19
N ASP A 166 -0.59 9.13 -15.88
CA ASP A 166 0.73 9.14 -16.54
C ASP A 166 1.56 7.88 -16.25
N LEU A 167 1.16 7.06 -15.26
CA LEU A 167 1.75 5.74 -15.01
C LEU A 167 1.71 4.85 -16.26
N ALA A 168 0.65 4.98 -17.08
CA ALA A 168 0.50 4.22 -18.32
C ALA A 168 1.68 4.44 -19.29
N PHE A 169 2.32 5.61 -19.24
CA PHE A 169 3.42 5.96 -20.14
C PHE A 169 4.74 5.24 -19.82
N GLN A 170 4.80 4.49 -18.72
CA GLN A 170 5.91 3.54 -18.50
C GLN A 170 5.79 2.29 -19.38
N PHE A 171 4.60 2.01 -19.92
CA PHE A 171 4.31 0.84 -20.76
C PHE A 171 4.04 1.23 -22.21
N ASP A 172 3.33 2.35 -22.42
CA ASP A 172 3.02 2.90 -23.74
C ASP A 172 3.48 4.36 -23.80
N PRO A 173 4.77 4.61 -24.11
CA PRO A 173 5.35 5.94 -24.02
C PRO A 173 4.79 6.88 -25.09
N VAL A 174 4.35 8.06 -24.67
CA VAL A 174 3.86 9.12 -25.57
C VAL A 174 4.67 10.40 -25.41
N ARG A 175 4.71 11.21 -26.48
CA ARG A 175 5.28 12.55 -26.41
C ARG A 175 4.35 13.50 -25.65
N LEU A 176 4.77 13.94 -24.47
CA LEU A 176 4.04 14.92 -23.67
C LEU A 176 3.96 16.28 -24.40
N LYS A 177 2.75 16.87 -24.42
CA LYS A 177 2.50 18.21 -24.99
C LYS A 177 2.12 19.26 -23.95
N LEU A 178 1.67 18.82 -22.77
CA LEU A 178 1.26 19.69 -21.68
C LEU A 178 2.28 19.56 -20.55
N GLU A 179 2.68 20.69 -19.98
CA GLU A 179 3.52 20.71 -18.78
C GLU A 179 2.77 20.07 -17.61
N ARG A 180 3.54 19.38 -16.76
CA ARG A 180 3.01 18.74 -15.56
C ARG A 180 3.37 19.54 -14.32
N PRO A 181 2.45 19.65 -13.35
CA PRO A 181 2.78 20.19 -12.04
C PRO A 181 4.02 19.48 -11.45
N GLN A 182 4.85 20.24 -10.75
CA GLN A 182 6.08 19.67 -10.17
C GLN A 182 5.77 18.62 -9.10
N ASP A 183 4.65 18.79 -8.39
CA ASP A 183 4.13 17.92 -7.34
C ASP A 183 3.21 16.79 -7.84
N GLN A 184 3.03 16.64 -9.15
CA GLN A 184 2.32 15.49 -9.72
C GLN A 184 3.00 14.18 -9.28
N ARG A 185 2.17 13.19 -8.94
CA ARG A 185 2.58 11.83 -8.57
C ARG A 185 1.85 10.83 -9.47
N ASP A 186 2.59 9.88 -10.03
CA ASP A 186 2.06 8.79 -10.83
C ASP A 186 1.50 7.67 -9.95
N ILE A 187 2.01 7.55 -8.72
CA ILE A 187 1.43 6.70 -7.68
C ILE A 187 1.50 7.41 -6.33
N VAL A 188 0.50 7.16 -5.49
CA VAL A 188 0.52 7.44 -4.05
C VAL A 188 -0.17 6.28 -3.36
N LEU A 189 0.58 5.48 -2.62
CA LEU A 189 0.09 4.29 -1.94
C LEU A 189 0.53 4.33 -0.48
N PHE A 190 -0.40 4.14 0.43
CA PHE A 190 -0.17 4.09 1.86
C PHE A 190 -0.07 2.64 2.32
N LEU A 191 0.88 2.37 3.21
CA LEU A 191 0.90 1.13 3.98
C LEU A 191 0.37 1.49 5.38
N PRO A 192 -0.89 1.12 5.71
CA PRO A 192 -1.55 1.46 6.96
C PRO A 192 -1.02 0.63 8.13
N ASP A 193 -1.19 1.11 9.36
CA ASP A 193 -1.16 0.31 10.58
C ASP A 193 -2.51 0.28 11.31
N GLU A 194 -3.54 0.90 10.74
CA GLU A 194 -4.93 0.83 11.15
C GLU A 194 -5.81 0.89 9.89
N ILE A 195 -6.79 -0.02 9.81
CA ILE A 195 -7.74 -0.10 8.69
C ILE A 195 -9.14 -0.20 9.27
N LEU A 196 -10.02 0.72 8.88
CA LEU A 196 -11.46 0.60 9.09
C LEU A 196 -12.05 -0.27 8.00
N ILE A 197 -12.85 -1.26 8.39
CA ILE A 197 -13.66 -2.07 7.48
C ILE A 197 -15.13 -1.91 7.86
N VAL A 198 -15.96 -1.55 6.88
CA VAL A 198 -17.41 -1.48 6.99
C VAL A 198 -18.02 -2.50 6.03
N ASP A 199 -18.63 -3.54 6.58
CA ASP A 199 -19.36 -4.54 5.83
C ASP A 199 -20.86 -4.21 5.87
N HIS A 200 -21.37 -3.67 4.77
CA HIS A 200 -22.78 -3.31 4.66
C HIS A 200 -23.71 -4.52 4.55
N TYR A 201 -23.19 -5.70 4.18
CA TYR A 201 -24.00 -6.91 4.12
C TYR A 201 -24.33 -7.42 5.52
N SER A 202 -23.34 -7.44 6.42
CA SER A 202 -23.54 -7.85 7.82
C SER A 202 -23.91 -6.71 8.75
N ALA A 203 -23.95 -5.46 8.27
CA ALA A 203 -24.15 -4.24 9.05
C ALA A 203 -23.17 -4.14 10.24
N ARG A 204 -21.89 -4.42 9.97
CA ARG A 204 -20.81 -4.39 10.97
C ARG A 204 -19.69 -3.48 10.52
N ALA A 205 -19.02 -2.88 11.50
CA ALA A 205 -17.80 -2.14 11.27
C ALA A 205 -16.77 -2.50 12.35
N TRP A 206 -15.49 -2.52 11.98
CA TRP A 206 -14.40 -2.74 12.92
C TRP A 206 -13.11 -2.10 12.42
N LEU A 207 -12.20 -1.85 13.36
CA LEU A 207 -10.84 -1.39 13.12
C LEU A 207 -9.86 -2.55 13.35
N ASP A 208 -9.08 -2.88 12.34
CA ASP A 208 -7.93 -3.75 12.47
C ASP A 208 -6.67 -2.89 12.66
N ARG A 209 -5.99 -3.03 13.80
CA ARG A 209 -4.72 -2.36 14.13
C ARG A 209 -3.56 -3.34 14.04
N TYR A 210 -2.44 -2.90 13.48
CA TYR A 210 -1.29 -3.72 13.15
C TYR A 210 -0.02 -3.20 13.80
N ASP A 211 0.68 -4.06 14.54
CA ASP A 211 2.08 -3.84 14.91
C ASP A 211 2.97 -4.70 14.00
N TYR A 212 3.99 -4.07 13.40
CA TYR A 212 4.99 -4.68 12.51
C TYR A 212 6.31 -4.85 13.26
N ALA A 213 6.86 -6.07 13.29
CA ALA A 213 8.11 -6.40 13.97
C ALA A 213 9.01 -7.32 13.14
#